data_AF-O76779-F1
#
_entry.id   AF-O76779-F1
#
_cell.length_a   1.000
_cell.length_b   1.000
_cell.length_c   1.000
_cell.angle_alpha   90.00
_cell.angle_beta   90.00
_cell.angle_gamma   90.00
#
_symmetry.space_group_name_H-M   'P 1'
#
loop_
_entity.id
_entity.type
_entity.pdbx_description
1 polymer ?
#
loop_
_entity_poly.entity_id
_entity_poly.type
_entity_poly.pdbx_seq_one_letter_code
_entity_poly.pdbx_strand_id
1 'polypeptide(L)'
;STTAYAVAFISVIMTTISIILFCVETLEKFSKSHCVADEAPNFLDPFFIIETICTAWFTFEAIVRFISCPNKIMFWFGFQNLIDVTAVVPYYVTLFNVVSTMSCSTAKSSASLAFLRVIRLVRVFKVTKHSTGLQVLILTIKASSEELGLFLVVLLVCMLVYSSAIYYAELGVPKSDFHSIPDAFWWAIITMTTVGYGDTFPVGPFGKVIGATCAISGVLTLAMPVPILTGHFNKFYAHKTGRCKYI
;
A
#
# COMPACT_ATOMS: atom_id res chain seq x y z
N SER A 1 20.57 -4.94 23.74
CA SER A 1 22.00 -4.79 23.40
C SER A 1 22.15 -3.69 22.36
N THR A 2 23.16 -2.85 22.49
CA THR A 2 23.50 -1.77 21.53
C THR A 2 23.71 -2.30 20.11
N THR A 3 24.23 -3.51 19.96
CA THR A 3 24.43 -4.16 18.65
C THR A 3 23.11 -4.44 17.93
N ALA A 4 22.10 -4.94 18.66
CA ALA A 4 20.78 -5.19 18.10
C ALA A 4 20.09 -3.89 17.64
N TYR A 5 20.27 -2.81 18.40
CA TYR A 5 19.77 -1.49 18.02
C TYR A 5 20.47 -0.96 16.76
N ALA A 6 21.79 -1.08 16.68
CA ALA A 6 22.55 -0.67 15.50
C ALA A 6 22.10 -1.42 14.22
N VAL A 7 21.93 -2.75 14.30
CA VAL A 7 21.43 -3.55 13.17
C VAL A 7 20.03 -3.12 12.76
N ALA A 8 19.13 -2.87 13.72
CA ALA A 8 17.79 -2.38 13.42
C ALA A 8 17.82 -0.99 12.75
N PHE A 9 18.66 -0.09 13.25
CA PHE A 9 18.82 1.25 12.69
C PHE A 9 19.35 1.23 11.26
N ILE A 10 20.40 0.44 10.98
CA ILE A 10 20.93 0.24 9.63
C ILE A 10 19.84 -0.30 8.70
N SER A 11 19.05 -1.27 9.17
CA SER A 11 18.01 -1.90 8.35
C SER A 11 16.89 -0.92 7.97
N VAL A 12 16.55 0.01 8.87
CA VAL A 12 15.62 1.11 8.55
C VAL A 12 16.23 2.04 7.51
N ILE A 13 17.49 2.46 7.67
CA ILE A 13 18.18 3.33 6.69
C ILE A 13 18.21 2.68 5.31
N MET A 14 18.62 1.41 5.22
CA MET A 14 18.67 0.68 3.95
C MET A 14 17.29 0.56 3.30
N THR A 15 16.24 0.34 4.11
CA THR A 15 14.85 0.32 3.63
C THR A 15 14.45 1.68 3.07
N THR A 16 14.73 2.77 3.79
CA THR A 16 14.43 4.13 3.33
C THR A 16 15.17 4.49 2.05
N ILE A 17 16.47 4.21 1.95
CA ILE A 17 17.28 4.43 0.74
C ILE A 17 16.69 3.67 -0.44
N SER A 18 16.35 2.39 -0.24
CA SER A 18 15.75 1.57 -1.30
C SER A 18 14.42 2.17 -1.79
N ILE A 19 13.55 2.65 -0.90
CA ILE A 19 12.27 3.26 -1.29
C ILE A 19 12.50 4.54 -2.10
N ILE A 20 13.42 5.40 -1.63
CA ILE A 20 13.77 6.64 -2.34
C ILE A 20 14.28 6.31 -3.75
N LEU A 21 15.18 5.34 -3.90
CA LEU A 21 15.67 4.91 -5.21
C LEU A 21 14.55 4.46 -6.14
N PHE A 22 13.63 3.64 -5.63
CA PHE A 22 12.46 3.21 -6.41
C PHE A 22 11.61 4.39 -6.88
N CYS A 23 11.40 5.40 -6.03
CA CYS A 23 10.68 6.61 -6.40
C CYS A 23 11.46 7.47 -7.41
N VAL A 24 12.79 7.51 -7.33
CA VAL A 24 13.62 8.29 -8.27
C VAL A 24 13.69 7.60 -9.64
N GLU A 25 13.71 6.27 -9.68
CA GLU A 25 13.71 5.47 -10.92
C GLU A 25 12.46 5.68 -11.78
N THR A 26 11.33 6.11 -11.19
CA THR A 26 10.11 6.41 -11.94
C THR A 26 10.11 7.79 -12.59
N LEU A 27 11.06 8.68 -12.24
CA LEU A 27 11.17 10.00 -12.85
C LEU A 27 11.62 9.87 -14.32
N GLU A 28 10.96 10.58 -15.24
CA GLU A 28 11.24 10.49 -16.68
C GLU A 28 12.71 10.75 -17.04
N LYS A 29 13.37 11.63 -16.28
CA LYS A 29 14.80 11.96 -16.45
C LYS A 29 15.72 10.77 -16.20
N PHE A 30 15.36 9.87 -15.29
CA PHE A 30 16.16 8.72 -14.88
C PHE A 30 15.63 7.39 -15.43
N SER A 31 14.34 7.28 -15.73
CA SER A 31 13.72 6.05 -16.25
C SER A 31 14.37 5.52 -17.55
N LYS A 32 14.97 6.42 -18.35
CA LYS A 32 15.60 6.10 -19.63
C LYS A 32 17.11 5.82 -19.54
N SER A 33 17.80 6.19 -18.45
CA SER A 33 19.27 6.11 -18.36
C SER A 33 19.83 4.72 -18.05
N HIS A 34 19.02 3.81 -17.51
CA HIS A 34 19.53 2.55 -16.93
C HIS A 34 19.53 1.36 -17.90
N CYS A 35 18.78 1.46 -19.00
CA CYS A 35 18.62 0.38 -19.96
C CYS A 35 18.12 0.90 -21.30
N VAL A 36 19.02 1.00 -22.28
CA VAL A 36 18.66 1.17 -23.67
C VAL A 36 18.36 -0.21 -24.26
N ALA A 37 17.33 -0.32 -25.09
CA ALA A 37 17.05 -1.59 -25.79
C ALA A 37 18.27 -1.93 -26.66
N ASP A 38 18.66 -3.21 -26.66
CA ASP A 38 19.77 -3.76 -27.47
C ASP A 38 21.20 -3.39 -27.04
N GLU A 39 21.37 -2.69 -25.91
CA GLU A 39 22.69 -2.49 -25.29
C GLU A 39 22.98 -3.52 -24.20
N ALA A 40 24.27 -3.80 -23.98
CA ALA A 40 24.73 -4.64 -22.88
C ALA A 40 24.35 -4.02 -21.52
N PRO A 41 24.03 -4.84 -20.49
CA PRO A 41 23.65 -4.34 -19.19
C PRO A 41 24.79 -3.53 -18.54
N ASN A 42 24.48 -2.31 -18.12
CA ASN A 42 25.45 -1.45 -17.42
C ASN A 42 25.44 -1.72 -15.91
N PHE A 43 26.29 -2.66 -15.46
CA PHE A 43 26.44 -2.98 -14.04
C PHE A 43 27.15 -1.87 -13.22
N LEU A 44 27.72 -0.85 -13.87
CA LEU A 44 28.37 0.28 -13.21
C LEU A 44 27.40 1.45 -12.94
N ASP A 45 26.14 1.28 -13.32
CA ASP A 45 25.12 2.27 -13.05
C ASP A 45 24.92 2.47 -11.52
N PRO A 46 24.94 3.73 -11.02
CA PRO A 46 24.78 4.00 -9.59
C PRO A 46 23.49 3.42 -8.99
N PHE A 47 22.38 3.40 -9.74
CA PHE A 47 21.12 2.85 -9.22
C PHE A 47 21.21 1.34 -9.07
N PHE A 48 21.77 0.64 -10.07
CA PHE A 48 22.05 -0.78 -9.96
C PHE A 48 22.96 -1.11 -8.77
N ILE A 49 24.05 -0.36 -8.58
CA ILE A 49 24.98 -0.58 -7.46
C ILE A 49 24.27 -0.40 -6.12
N ILE A 50 23.55 0.70 -5.91
CA ILE A 50 22.91 0.96 -4.62
C ILE A 50 21.74 -0.01 -4.38
N GLU A 51 20.96 -0.37 -5.41
CA GLU A 51 19.92 -1.40 -5.29
C GLU A 51 20.52 -2.76 -4.93
N THR A 52 21.67 -3.12 -5.52
CA THR A 52 22.42 -4.34 -5.21
C THR A 52 22.86 -4.36 -3.74
N ILE A 53 23.45 -3.26 -3.24
CA ILE A 53 23.92 -3.16 -1.85
C ILE A 53 22.73 -3.25 -0.87
N CYS A 54 21.64 -2.52 -1.13
CA CYS A 54 20.43 -2.56 -0.31
C CYS A 54 19.83 -3.98 -0.27
N THR A 55 19.71 -4.61 -1.42
CA THR A 55 19.14 -5.96 -1.52
C THR A 55 20.06 -6.99 -0.87
N ALA A 56 21.37 -6.88 -1.03
CA ALA A 56 22.33 -7.76 -0.35
C ALA A 56 22.18 -7.70 1.17
N TRP A 57 21.96 -6.51 1.74
CA TRP A 57 21.66 -6.37 3.16
C TRP A 57 20.35 -7.07 3.55
N PHE A 58 19.28 -6.91 2.77
CA PHE A 58 18.01 -7.60 3.03
C PHE A 58 18.11 -9.12 2.90
N THR A 59 18.88 -9.61 1.94
CA THR A 59 19.19 -11.03 1.78
C THR A 59 19.94 -11.55 3.00
N PHE A 60 20.95 -10.81 3.46
CA PHE A 60 21.68 -11.15 4.69
C PHE A 60 20.76 -11.25 5.90
N GLU A 61 19.89 -10.25 6.12
CA GLU A 61 18.90 -10.30 7.19
C GLU A 61 17.96 -11.51 7.09
N ALA A 62 17.46 -11.81 5.89
CA ALA A 62 16.55 -12.92 5.64
C ALA A 62 17.23 -14.27 5.92
N ILE A 63 18.48 -14.45 5.48
CA ILE A 63 19.28 -15.67 5.70
C ILE A 63 19.55 -15.86 7.19
N VAL A 64 20.06 -14.83 7.88
CA VAL A 64 20.37 -14.92 9.32
C VAL A 64 19.11 -15.31 10.11
N ARG A 65 17.96 -14.74 9.76
CA ARG A 65 16.67 -15.06 10.41
C ARG A 65 16.21 -16.47 10.11
N PHE A 66 16.36 -16.93 8.87
CA PHE A 66 16.00 -18.29 8.48
C PHE A 66 16.85 -19.33 9.23
N ILE A 67 18.16 -19.10 9.35
CA ILE A 67 19.08 -19.99 10.07
C ILE A 67 18.81 -19.96 11.57
N SER A 68 18.49 -18.80 12.14
CA SER A 68 18.28 -18.64 13.59
C SER A 68 16.88 -19.10 14.05
N CYS A 69 15.96 -19.42 13.13
CA CYS A 69 14.59 -19.79 13.48
C CYS A 69 14.49 -21.26 13.92
N PRO A 70 13.87 -21.58 15.06
CA PRO A 70 13.75 -22.97 15.54
C PRO A 70 12.83 -23.84 14.66
N ASN A 71 11.84 -23.26 13.98
CA ASN A 71 10.92 -23.99 13.11
C ASN A 71 10.84 -23.36 11.71
N LYS A 72 11.46 -24.04 10.73
CA LYS A 72 11.57 -23.57 9.35
C LYS A 72 10.24 -23.54 8.59
N ILE A 73 9.27 -24.38 8.95
CA ILE A 73 7.95 -24.40 8.29
C ILE A 73 7.15 -23.18 8.73
N MET A 74 7.13 -22.91 10.04
CA MET A 74 6.45 -21.73 10.59
C MET A 74 7.08 -20.41 10.10
N PHE A 75 8.38 -20.44 9.75
CA PHE A 75 9.05 -19.29 9.17
C PHE A 75 8.35 -18.77 7.91
N TRP A 76 7.98 -19.66 6.97
CA TRP A 76 7.36 -19.27 5.70
C TRP A 76 5.94 -18.70 5.85
N PHE A 77 5.21 -19.10 6.89
CA PHE A 77 3.85 -18.63 7.15
C PHE A 77 3.78 -17.38 8.03
N GLY A 78 4.92 -16.88 8.54
CA GLY A 78 4.98 -15.65 9.32
C GLY A 78 4.89 -14.41 8.44
N PHE A 79 3.89 -13.54 8.66
CA PHE A 79 3.68 -12.30 7.89
C PHE A 79 4.95 -11.44 7.74
N GLN A 80 5.71 -11.25 8.83
CA GLN A 80 6.95 -10.47 8.80
C GLN A 80 8.09 -11.15 8.02
N ASN A 81 8.13 -12.48 8.00
CA ASN A 81 9.14 -13.25 7.26
C ASN A 81 8.80 -13.30 5.77
N LEU A 82 7.51 -13.39 5.44
CA LEU A 82 7.04 -13.29 4.06
C LEU A 82 7.42 -11.92 3.45
N ILE A 83 7.31 -10.83 4.20
CA ILE A 83 7.81 -9.51 3.79
C ILE A 83 9.32 -9.53 3.53
N ASP A 84 10.12 -10.15 4.42
CA ASP A 84 11.58 -10.25 4.25
C ASP A 84 11.96 -11.00 2.95
N VAL A 85 11.26 -12.08 2.61
CA VAL A 85 11.51 -12.84 1.37
C VAL A 85 11.02 -12.06 0.14
N THR A 86 9.78 -11.59 0.15
CA THR A 86 9.17 -10.88 -1.00
C THR A 86 9.88 -9.57 -1.33
N ALA A 87 10.54 -8.93 -0.36
CA ALA A 87 11.36 -7.74 -0.60
C ALA A 87 12.61 -8.00 -1.47
N VAL A 88 13.07 -9.24 -1.52
CA VAL A 88 14.35 -9.64 -2.15
C VAL A 88 14.13 -10.35 -3.49
N VAL A 89 13.03 -11.10 -3.62
CA VAL A 89 12.70 -11.89 -4.82
C VAL A 89 12.70 -11.08 -6.13
N PRO A 90 12.06 -9.89 -6.24
CA PRO A 90 11.99 -9.16 -7.50
C PRO A 90 13.36 -8.83 -8.10
N TYR A 91 14.34 -8.50 -7.25
CA TYR A 91 15.69 -8.15 -7.67
C TYR A 91 16.39 -9.38 -8.28
N TYR A 92 16.43 -10.51 -7.57
CA TYR A 92 17.11 -11.71 -8.09
C TYR A 92 16.44 -12.28 -9.34
N VAL A 93 15.11 -12.22 -9.44
CA VAL A 93 14.41 -12.64 -10.67
C VAL A 93 14.79 -11.72 -11.83
N THR A 94 14.84 -10.40 -11.63
CA THR A 94 15.24 -9.45 -12.68
C THR A 94 16.69 -9.65 -13.07
N LEU A 95 17.60 -9.78 -12.08
CA LEU A 95 19.02 -10.02 -12.30
C LEU A 95 19.28 -11.31 -13.07
N PHE A 96 18.60 -12.41 -12.70
CA PHE A 96 18.71 -13.68 -13.40
C PHE A 96 18.31 -13.58 -14.87
N ASN A 97 17.22 -12.86 -15.18
CA ASN A 97 16.79 -12.63 -16.56
C ASN A 97 17.82 -11.80 -17.34
N VAL A 98 18.29 -10.69 -16.76
CA VAL A 98 19.28 -9.81 -17.40
C VAL A 98 20.58 -10.55 -17.70
N VAL A 99 21.07 -11.35 -16.75
CA VAL A 99 22.30 -12.16 -16.92
C VAL A 99 22.09 -13.31 -17.91
N SER A 100 20.93 -13.95 -17.91
CA SER A 100 20.66 -15.09 -18.82
C SER A 100 20.52 -14.65 -20.29
N THR A 101 19.89 -13.49 -20.53
CA THR A 101 19.66 -12.98 -21.88
C THR A 101 20.77 -12.02 -22.34
N MET A 102 21.62 -11.53 -21.43
CA MET A 102 22.62 -10.48 -21.68
C MET A 102 22.04 -9.26 -22.41
N SER A 103 20.74 -9.01 -22.23
CA SER A 103 19.99 -7.93 -22.88
C SER A 103 18.93 -7.39 -21.94
N CYS A 104 18.68 -6.08 -22.00
CA CYS A 104 17.66 -5.43 -21.18
C CYS A 104 16.25 -5.40 -21.83
N SER A 105 16.11 -5.88 -23.07
CA SER A 105 14.84 -5.84 -23.81
C SER A 105 13.75 -6.70 -23.15
N THR A 106 14.11 -7.90 -22.68
CA THR A 106 13.20 -8.81 -21.96
C THR A 106 12.71 -8.19 -20.64
N ALA A 107 13.58 -7.49 -19.92
CA ALA A 107 13.26 -6.87 -18.63
C ALA A 107 12.23 -5.73 -18.69
N LYS A 108 12.13 -5.06 -19.86
CA LYS A 108 11.16 -3.98 -20.09
C LYS A 108 9.88 -4.44 -20.80
N SER A 109 9.96 -5.46 -21.65
CA SER A 109 8.83 -5.90 -22.49
C SER A 109 7.93 -6.96 -21.83
N SER A 110 8.39 -7.68 -20.81
CA SER A 110 7.59 -8.73 -20.18
C SER A 110 6.65 -8.16 -19.10
N ALA A 111 5.33 -8.29 -19.33
CA ALA A 111 4.30 -7.91 -18.36
C ALA A 111 4.49 -8.54 -16.97
N SER A 112 5.05 -9.76 -16.91
CA SER A 112 5.42 -10.44 -15.67
C SER A 112 6.52 -9.72 -14.87
N LEU A 113 7.53 -9.17 -15.56
CA LEU A 113 8.61 -8.39 -14.94
C LEU A 113 8.14 -6.99 -14.53
N ALA A 114 7.14 -6.43 -15.20
CA ALA A 114 6.47 -5.20 -14.78
C ALA A 114 5.74 -5.41 -13.43
N PHE A 115 5.03 -6.53 -13.26
CA PHE A 115 4.35 -6.85 -12.00
C PHE A 115 5.33 -7.03 -10.82
N LEU A 116 6.52 -7.62 -11.05
CA LEU A 116 7.57 -7.73 -10.03
C LEU A 116 8.03 -6.36 -9.50
N ARG A 117 7.95 -5.29 -10.30
CA ARG A 117 8.28 -3.93 -9.85
C ARG A 117 7.31 -3.45 -8.77
N VAL A 118 6.02 -3.79 -8.88
CA VAL A 118 5.02 -3.46 -7.85
C VAL A 118 5.31 -4.24 -6.57
N ILE A 119 5.75 -5.51 -6.67
CA ILE A 119 6.13 -6.30 -5.49
C ILE A 119 7.29 -5.66 -4.72
N ARG A 120 8.18 -4.88 -5.35
CA ARG A 120 9.23 -4.13 -4.64
C ARG A 120 8.65 -3.17 -3.60
N LEU A 121 7.43 -2.63 -3.80
CA LEU A 121 6.77 -1.78 -2.81
C LEU A 121 6.51 -2.51 -1.48
N VAL A 122 6.38 -3.84 -1.49
CA VAL A 122 6.18 -4.63 -0.27
C VAL A 122 7.32 -4.43 0.73
N ARG A 123 8.54 -4.06 0.28
CA ARG A 123 9.67 -3.75 1.18
C ARG A 123 9.39 -2.58 2.12
N VAL A 124 8.44 -1.69 1.80
CA VAL A 124 7.98 -0.62 2.73
C VAL A 124 7.47 -1.21 4.04
N PHE A 125 6.85 -2.39 4.00
CA PHE A 125 6.35 -3.06 5.18
C PHE A 125 7.47 -3.61 6.07
N LYS A 126 8.75 -3.65 5.64
CA LYS A 126 9.87 -3.99 6.54
C LYS A 126 9.98 -3.00 7.71
N VAL A 127 9.59 -1.74 7.51
CA VAL A 127 9.56 -0.71 8.58
C VAL A 127 8.62 -1.12 9.72
N THR A 128 7.57 -1.90 9.44
CA THR A 128 6.64 -2.41 10.47
C THR A 128 7.36 -3.26 11.52
N LYS A 129 8.49 -3.90 11.19
CA LYS A 129 9.29 -4.69 12.14
C LYS A 129 9.95 -3.82 13.20
N HIS A 130 10.32 -2.60 12.83
CA HIS A 130 11.07 -1.68 13.68
C HIS A 130 10.18 -0.67 14.40
N SER A 131 8.92 -0.51 13.95
CA SER A 131 7.95 0.37 14.59
C SER A 131 6.92 -0.40 15.41
N THR A 132 6.96 -0.25 16.74
CA THR A 132 5.94 -0.79 17.64
C THR A 132 4.55 -0.27 17.31
N GLY A 133 4.42 1.00 16.91
CA GLY A 133 3.15 1.60 16.51
C GLY A 133 2.53 0.92 15.30
N LEU A 134 3.32 0.63 14.26
CA LEU A 134 2.82 -0.08 13.07
C LEU A 134 2.43 -1.53 13.37
N GLN A 135 3.14 -2.22 14.26
CA GLN A 135 2.73 -3.56 14.70
C GLN A 135 1.40 -3.54 15.42
N VAL A 136 1.21 -2.57 16.32
CA VAL A 136 -0.05 -2.36 17.03
C VAL A 136 -1.17 -2.02 16.05
N LEU A 137 -0.90 -1.19 15.03
CA LEU A 137 -1.87 -0.87 13.98
C LEU A 137 -2.32 -2.14 13.23
N ILE A 138 -1.40 -3.00 12.79
CA ILE A 138 -1.74 -4.26 12.10
C ILE A 138 -2.58 -5.17 13.01
N LEU A 139 -2.22 -5.28 14.29
CA LEU A 139 -3.00 -6.05 15.26
C LEU A 139 -4.39 -5.45 15.49
N THR A 140 -4.49 -4.13 15.52
CA THR A 140 -5.75 -3.39 15.65
C THR A 140 -6.65 -3.66 14.45
N ILE A 141 -6.13 -3.60 13.23
CA ILE A 141 -6.88 -3.92 12.01
C ILE A 141 -7.36 -5.36 12.03
N LYS A 142 -6.50 -6.30 12.42
CA LYS A 142 -6.87 -7.73 12.51
C LYS A 142 -7.95 -7.98 13.57
N ALA A 143 -7.90 -7.26 14.68
CA ALA A 143 -8.89 -7.36 15.74
C ALA A 143 -10.20 -6.64 15.40
N SER A 144 -10.15 -5.62 14.53
CA SER A 144 -11.31 -4.82 14.12
C SER A 144 -11.87 -5.24 12.75
N SER A 145 -11.50 -6.43 12.25
CA SER A 145 -11.80 -6.82 10.87
C SER A 145 -13.29 -7.05 10.62
N GLU A 146 -14.02 -7.48 11.64
CA GLU A 146 -15.47 -7.70 11.56
C GLU A 146 -16.20 -6.35 11.44
N GLU A 147 -15.81 -5.38 12.26
CA GLU A 147 -16.38 -4.03 12.28
C GLU A 147 -16.00 -3.24 11.02
N LEU A 148 -14.76 -3.37 10.55
CA LEU A 148 -14.34 -2.83 9.25
C LEU A 148 -15.11 -3.48 8.10
N GLY A 149 -15.37 -4.79 8.18
CA GLY A 149 -16.19 -5.50 7.20
C GLY A 149 -17.61 -4.95 7.14
N LEU A 150 -18.26 -4.79 8.28
CA LEU A 150 -19.59 -4.19 8.36
C LEU A 150 -19.62 -2.75 7.82
N PHE A 151 -18.63 -1.93 8.18
CA PHE A 151 -18.49 -0.57 7.67
C PHE A 151 -18.36 -0.53 6.15
N LEU A 152 -17.56 -1.41 5.55
CA LEU A 152 -17.43 -1.53 4.09
C LEU A 152 -18.75 -1.94 3.43
N VAL A 153 -19.50 -2.87 4.03
CA VAL A 153 -20.83 -3.27 3.53
C VAL A 153 -21.80 -2.09 3.56
N VAL A 154 -21.85 -1.33 4.67
CA VAL A 154 -22.70 -0.13 4.77
C VAL A 154 -22.31 0.92 3.73
N LEU A 155 -21.01 1.20 3.57
CA LEU A 155 -20.52 2.12 2.54
C LEU A 155 -20.91 1.67 1.13
N LEU A 156 -20.78 0.38 0.81
CA LEU A 156 -21.16 -0.15 -0.51
C LEU A 156 -22.67 -0.02 -0.76
N VAL A 157 -23.50 -0.33 0.24
CA VAL A 157 -24.97 -0.18 0.12
C VAL A 157 -25.33 1.29 -0.09
N CYS A 158 -24.78 2.20 0.70
CA CYS A 158 -25.01 3.63 0.53
C CYS A 158 -24.52 4.15 -0.82
N MET A 159 -23.33 3.73 -1.28
CA MET A 159 -22.81 4.06 -2.61
C MET A 159 -23.82 3.65 -3.68
N LEU A 160 -24.29 2.40 -3.68
CA LEU A 160 -25.26 1.91 -4.66
C LEU A 160 -26.56 2.73 -4.64
N VAL A 161 -27.07 3.05 -3.45
CA VAL A 161 -28.31 3.84 -3.28
C VAL A 161 -28.14 5.26 -3.80
N TYR A 162 -27.09 5.98 -3.38
CA TYR A 162 -26.87 7.37 -3.77
C TYR A 162 -26.49 7.52 -5.24
N SER A 163 -25.69 6.59 -5.78
CA SER A 163 -25.36 6.58 -7.21
C SER A 163 -26.58 6.30 -8.09
N SER A 164 -27.49 5.43 -7.66
CA SER A 164 -28.75 5.21 -8.38
C SER A 164 -29.66 6.44 -8.29
N ALA A 165 -29.81 7.01 -7.08
CA ALA A 165 -30.66 8.18 -6.86
C ALA A 165 -30.19 9.41 -7.65
N ILE A 166 -28.88 9.69 -7.66
CA ILE A 166 -28.32 10.84 -8.36
C ILE A 166 -28.43 10.68 -9.88
N TYR A 167 -28.19 9.47 -10.39
CA TYR A 167 -28.33 9.18 -11.82
C TYR A 167 -29.75 9.46 -12.31
N TYR A 168 -30.77 8.97 -11.60
CA TYR A 168 -32.16 9.23 -11.98
C TYR A 168 -32.59 10.69 -11.75
N ALA A 169 -32.03 11.38 -10.75
CA ALA A 169 -32.35 12.77 -10.47
C ALA A 169 -31.72 13.75 -11.48
N GLU A 170 -30.58 13.39 -12.07
CA GLU A 170 -29.89 14.19 -13.08
C GLU A 170 -30.17 13.72 -14.51
N LEU A 171 -31.05 12.72 -14.67
CA LEU A 171 -31.43 12.20 -15.98
C LEU A 171 -32.16 13.30 -16.79
N GLY A 172 -31.59 13.66 -17.95
CA GLY A 172 -32.14 14.71 -18.81
C GLY A 172 -31.83 16.14 -18.36
N VAL A 173 -31.01 16.33 -17.32
CA VAL A 173 -30.50 17.65 -16.94
C VAL A 173 -29.35 18.04 -17.89
N PRO A 174 -29.40 19.23 -18.54
CA PRO A 174 -28.33 19.64 -19.45
C PRO A 174 -27.03 19.86 -18.66
N LYS A 175 -25.91 19.38 -19.23
CA LYS A 175 -24.55 19.42 -18.62
C LYS A 175 -24.37 18.54 -17.38
N SER A 176 -25.18 17.49 -17.21
CA SER A 176 -24.94 16.46 -16.20
C SER A 176 -23.83 15.51 -16.65
N ASP A 177 -22.87 15.25 -15.75
CA ASP A 177 -21.78 14.29 -15.96
C ASP A 177 -22.15 12.86 -15.50
N PHE A 178 -23.41 12.63 -15.09
CA PHE A 178 -23.89 11.32 -14.63
C PHE A 178 -24.40 10.48 -15.80
N HIS A 179 -23.48 9.82 -16.52
CA HIS A 179 -23.81 9.01 -17.70
C HIS A 179 -24.33 7.60 -17.38
N SER A 180 -23.90 7.00 -16.28
CA SER A 180 -24.35 5.69 -15.83
C SER A 180 -24.28 5.55 -14.31
N ILE A 181 -24.98 4.56 -13.74
CA ILE A 181 -24.93 4.28 -12.30
C ILE A 181 -23.50 3.91 -11.85
N PRO A 182 -22.74 3.06 -12.58
CA PRO A 182 -21.34 2.80 -12.24
C PRO A 182 -20.45 4.04 -12.28
N ASP A 183 -20.64 4.95 -13.24
CA ASP A 183 -19.88 6.21 -13.28
C ASP A 183 -20.18 7.07 -12.04
N ALA A 184 -21.44 7.07 -11.59
CA ALA A 184 -21.86 7.74 -10.37
C ALA A 184 -21.29 7.11 -9.08
N PHE A 185 -20.67 5.91 -9.12
CA PHE A 185 -19.97 5.35 -7.96
C PHE A 185 -18.78 6.21 -7.55
N TRP A 186 -18.05 6.77 -8.52
CA TRP A 186 -16.93 7.68 -8.26
C TRP A 186 -17.39 8.91 -7.48
N TRP A 187 -18.46 9.56 -7.93
CA TRP A 187 -19.05 10.70 -7.23
C TRP A 187 -19.54 10.34 -5.82
N ALA A 188 -20.24 9.21 -5.68
CA ALA A 188 -20.79 8.80 -4.38
C ALA A 188 -19.67 8.50 -3.38
N ILE A 189 -18.60 7.79 -3.76
CA ILE A 189 -17.50 7.48 -2.84
C ILE A 189 -16.75 8.73 -2.40
N ILE A 190 -16.42 9.66 -3.32
CA ILE A 190 -15.69 10.88 -2.96
C ILE A 190 -16.55 11.85 -2.13
N THR A 191 -17.88 11.84 -2.34
CA THR A 191 -18.82 12.66 -1.57
C THR A 191 -19.05 12.09 -0.18
N MET A 192 -19.31 10.78 -0.07
CA MET A 192 -19.47 10.10 1.22
C MET A 192 -18.21 10.14 2.07
N THR A 193 -17.03 10.09 1.44
CA THR A 193 -15.74 10.20 2.13
C THR A 193 -15.30 11.65 2.38
N THR A 194 -16.14 12.63 2.04
CA THR A 194 -15.87 14.07 2.22
C THR A 194 -14.65 14.61 1.46
N VAL A 195 -14.15 13.88 0.46
CA VAL A 195 -13.03 14.31 -0.39
C VAL A 195 -13.48 15.41 -1.36
N GLY A 196 -14.54 15.16 -2.13
CA GLY A 196 -15.19 16.14 -3.00
C GLY A 196 -14.24 16.84 -3.98
N TYR A 197 -13.62 16.11 -4.91
CA TYR A 197 -12.72 16.69 -5.94
C TYR A 197 -13.39 17.79 -6.79
N GLY A 198 -14.72 17.71 -6.97
CA GLY A 198 -15.49 18.69 -7.74
C GLY A 198 -15.41 18.50 -9.25
N ASP A 199 -14.91 17.35 -9.70
CA ASP A 199 -14.85 16.93 -11.10
C ASP A 199 -16.21 16.43 -11.61
N THR A 200 -17.04 15.87 -10.73
CA THR A 200 -18.43 15.48 -10.99
C THR A 200 -19.32 16.03 -9.88
N PHE A 201 -20.47 16.62 -10.22
CA PHE A 201 -21.40 17.17 -9.23
C PHE A 201 -22.82 17.35 -9.82
N PRO A 202 -23.88 17.25 -8.99
CA PRO A 202 -25.24 17.48 -9.45
C PRO A 202 -25.51 18.93 -9.82
N VAL A 203 -26.13 19.13 -10.97
CA VAL A 203 -26.49 20.45 -11.49
C VAL A 203 -27.93 20.78 -11.12
N GLY A 204 -28.83 19.79 -11.19
CA GLY A 204 -30.24 19.90 -10.89
C GLY A 204 -30.55 20.19 -9.41
N PRO A 205 -31.70 20.82 -9.11
CA PRO A 205 -32.09 21.13 -7.74
C PRO A 205 -32.31 19.86 -6.90
N PHE A 206 -32.93 18.82 -7.47
CA PHE A 206 -33.14 17.54 -6.79
C PHE A 206 -31.83 16.79 -6.56
N GLY A 207 -30.93 16.79 -7.54
CA GLY A 207 -29.60 16.18 -7.37
C GLY A 207 -28.80 16.84 -6.26
N LYS A 208 -28.91 18.17 -6.08
CA LYS A 208 -28.26 18.87 -4.95
C LYS A 208 -28.81 18.47 -3.59
N VAL A 209 -30.11 18.23 -3.46
CA VAL A 209 -30.71 17.70 -2.23
C VAL A 209 -30.19 16.29 -1.94
N ILE A 210 -30.12 15.43 -2.96
CA ILE A 210 -29.54 14.08 -2.84
C ILE A 210 -28.06 14.17 -2.46
N GLY A 211 -27.29 15.07 -3.09
CA GLY A 211 -25.90 15.34 -2.74
C GLY A 211 -25.71 15.79 -1.29
N ALA A 212 -26.57 16.67 -0.79
CA ALA A 212 -26.53 17.12 0.60
C ALA A 212 -26.80 15.97 1.58
N THR A 213 -27.82 15.15 1.31
CA THR A 213 -28.11 13.96 2.15
C THR A 213 -27.01 12.91 2.06
N CYS A 214 -26.41 12.71 0.88
CA CYS A 214 -25.25 11.85 0.67
C CYS A 214 -24.06 12.29 1.54
N ALA A 215 -23.70 13.57 1.50
CA ALA A 215 -22.61 14.11 2.30
C ALA A 215 -22.84 13.91 3.82
N ILE A 216 -24.06 14.20 4.31
CA ILE A 216 -24.41 14.01 5.73
C ILE A 216 -24.32 12.52 6.11
N SER A 217 -24.88 11.64 5.29
CA SER A 217 -24.84 10.19 5.54
C SER A 217 -23.41 9.64 5.55
N GLY A 218 -22.54 10.17 4.69
CA GLY A 218 -21.14 9.81 4.61
C GLY A 218 -20.39 10.13 5.91
N VAL A 219 -20.53 11.35 6.41
CA VAL A 219 -19.94 11.76 7.70
C VAL A 219 -20.41 10.86 8.85
N LEU A 220 -21.72 10.57 8.92
CA LEU A 220 -22.28 9.69 9.94
C LEU A 220 -21.74 8.26 9.83
N THR A 221 -21.58 7.75 8.60
CA THR A 221 -21.04 6.42 8.34
C THR A 221 -19.57 6.32 8.73
N LEU A 222 -18.77 7.36 8.45
CA LEU A 222 -17.36 7.46 8.85
C LEU A 222 -17.17 7.64 10.36
N ALA A 223 -18.13 8.24 11.06
CA ALA A 223 -18.05 8.48 12.50
C ALA A 223 -18.12 7.19 13.33
N MET A 224 -18.69 6.10 12.80
CA MET A 224 -18.87 4.84 13.52
C MET A 224 -17.59 3.98 13.68
N PRO A 225 -16.78 3.70 12.63
CA PRO A 225 -15.61 2.83 12.77
C PRO A 225 -14.44 3.48 13.52
N VAL A 226 -14.29 4.80 13.45
CA VAL A 226 -13.12 5.51 14.01
C VAL A 226 -12.97 5.31 15.53
N PRO A 227 -14.03 5.49 16.36
CA PRO A 227 -13.94 5.23 17.80
C PRO A 227 -13.61 3.78 18.14
N ILE A 228 -14.17 2.82 17.39
CA ILE A 228 -13.92 1.38 17.59
C ILE A 228 -12.45 1.06 17.32
N LEU A 229 -11.92 1.50 16.17
CA LEU A 229 -10.51 1.35 15.83
C LEU A 229 -9.60 2.01 16.88
N THR A 230 -9.96 3.21 17.33
CA THR A 230 -9.20 3.94 18.35
C THR A 230 -9.21 3.20 19.70
N GLY A 231 -10.35 2.61 20.08
CA GLY A 231 -10.46 1.78 21.28
C GLY A 231 -9.55 0.56 21.24
N HIS A 232 -9.58 -0.19 20.14
CA HIS A 232 -8.69 -1.33 19.93
C HIS A 232 -7.21 -0.91 19.88
N PHE A 233 -6.88 0.18 19.20
CA PHE A 233 -5.52 0.73 19.15
C PHE A 233 -5.00 1.05 20.55
N ASN A 234 -5.77 1.79 21.34
CA ASN A 234 -5.39 2.17 22.70
C ASN A 234 -5.18 0.93 23.59
N LYS A 235 -6.06 -0.07 23.49
CA LYS A 235 -5.94 -1.34 24.23
C LYS A 235 -4.65 -2.08 23.89
N PHE A 236 -4.36 -2.28 22.60
CA PHE A 236 -3.15 -2.99 22.17
C PHE A 236 -1.88 -2.17 22.43
N TYR A 237 -1.94 -0.85 22.30
CA TYR A 237 -0.83 0.05 22.57
C TYR A 237 -0.46 0.07 24.05
N ALA A 238 -1.46 0.15 24.95
CA ALA A 238 -1.25 0.09 26.40
C ALA A 238 -0.65 -1.25 26.84
N HIS A 239 -1.14 -2.36 26.27
CA HIS A 239 -0.60 -3.69 26.54
C HIS A 239 0.87 -3.81 26.07
N LYS A 240 1.20 -3.33 24.87
CA LYS A 240 2.59 -3.38 24.33
C LYS A 240 3.57 -2.45 25.04
N THR A 241 3.10 -1.33 25.62
CA THR A 241 3.96 -0.36 26.33
C THR A 241 4.03 -0.60 27.84
N GLY A 242 3.34 -1.62 28.37
CA GLY A 242 3.33 -1.93 29.80
C GLY A 242 2.55 -0.91 30.65
N ARG A 243 1.73 -0.05 30.01
CA ARG A 243 0.91 0.96 30.68
C ARG A 243 -0.39 0.39 31.29
N CYS A 244 -0.66 -0.89 31.11
CA CYS A 244 -1.80 -1.61 31.71
C CYS A 244 -1.80 -1.69 33.26
N LYS A 245 -0.82 -1.13 33.96
CA LYS A 245 -0.86 -1.05 35.44
C LYS A 245 -1.70 0.11 35.99
N TYR A 246 -2.24 1.00 35.15
CA TYR A 246 -2.91 2.24 35.58
C TYR A 246 -4.23 2.54 34.85
N ILE A 247 -4.94 1.52 34.36
CA ILE A 247 -6.33 1.65 33.87
C ILE A 247 -7.17 0.56 34.52
#